data_AF-A0A183FTD7-F1
#
_entry.id   AF-A0A183FTD7-F1
#
_cell.length_a   1.000
_cell.length_b   1.000
_cell.length_c   1.000
_cell.angle_alpha   90.00
_cell.angle_beta   90.00
_cell.angle_gamma   90.00
#
_symmetry.space_group_name_H-M   'P 1'
#
loop_
_entity.id
_entity.type
_entity.pdbx_description
1 polymer ?
#
loop_
_entity_poly.entity_id
_entity_poly.type
_entity_poly.pdbx_seq_one_letter_code
_entity_poly.pdbx_strand_id
1 'polypeptide(L)'
;MLHEFKLRRSVSEATQNIKMAWGEDSANERTVRRWYQKFRVGDVDLEDKDRSGRPAKCDDGRLKERVEADSRGNCVRWGENFRSVVQPFRDT
;
A
#
# COMPACT_ATOMS: atom_id res chain seq x y z
N MET A 1 -15.00 -10.71 9.72
CA MET A 1 -15.58 -9.37 9.99
C MET A 1 -16.85 -9.08 9.18
N LEU A 2 -16.87 -9.30 7.86
CA LEU A 2 -18.08 -9.08 7.04
C LEU A 2 -19.29 -9.90 7.52
N HIS A 3 -19.07 -11.14 7.95
CA HIS A 3 -20.11 -11.99 8.54
C HIS A 3 -20.77 -11.33 9.77
N GLU A 4 -19.98 -10.92 10.76
CA GLU A 4 -20.45 -10.20 11.96
C GLU A 4 -21.21 -8.91 11.61
N PHE A 5 -20.73 -8.16 10.59
CA PHE A 5 -21.38 -6.95 10.11
C PHE A 5 -22.77 -7.24 9.53
N LYS A 6 -22.91 -8.31 8.75
CA LYS A 6 -24.21 -8.76 8.21
C LYS A 6 -25.17 -9.21 9.32
N LEU A 7 -24.63 -9.77 10.40
CA LEU A 7 -25.38 -10.11 11.62
C LEU A 7 -25.74 -8.89 12.49
N ARG A 8 -25.38 -7.66 12.06
CA ARG A 8 -25.62 -6.40 12.78
C ARG A 8 -24.99 -6.37 14.18
N ARG A 9 -23.92 -7.13 14.40
CA ARG A 9 -23.19 -7.16 15.67
C ARG A 9 -22.42 -5.86 15.86
N SER A 10 -22.20 -5.48 17.11
CA SER A 10 -21.40 -4.28 17.40
C SER A 10 -19.91 -4.52 17.12
N VAL A 11 -19.12 -3.45 17.02
CA VAL A 11 -17.65 -3.59 16.81
C VAL A 11 -16.99 -4.35 17.96
N SER A 12 -17.40 -4.06 19.20
CA SER A 12 -16.88 -4.73 20.40
C SER A 12 -17.23 -6.22 20.38
N GLU A 13 -18.49 -6.54 20.13
CA GLU A 13 -18.99 -7.92 20.05
C GLU A 13 -18.31 -8.71 18.92
N ALA A 14 -18.20 -8.12 17.73
CA ALA A 14 -17.50 -8.74 16.62
C ALA A 14 -16.02 -8.99 16.93
N THR A 15 -15.36 -8.06 17.62
CA THR A 15 -13.96 -8.23 18.05
C THR A 15 -13.84 -9.41 19.00
N GLN A 16 -14.71 -9.49 20.02
CA GLN A 16 -14.70 -10.57 20.99
C GLN A 16 -15.05 -11.91 20.36
N ASN A 17 -16.05 -11.98 19.46
CA ASN A 17 -16.40 -13.19 18.73
C ASN A 17 -15.23 -13.71 17.90
N ILE A 18 -14.52 -12.81 17.19
CA ILE A 18 -13.35 -13.20 16.39
C ILE A 18 -12.22 -13.68 17.30
N LYS A 19 -11.94 -12.98 18.40
CA LYS A 19 -10.92 -13.40 19.36
C LYS A 19 -11.23 -14.75 19.99
N MET A 20 -12.49 -15.00 20.34
CA MET A 20 -12.94 -16.26 20.91
C MET A 20 -12.80 -17.43 19.92
N ALA A 21 -13.05 -17.18 18.62
CA ALA A 21 -12.97 -18.22 17.60
C ALA A 21 -11.54 -18.51 17.12
N TRP A 22 -10.65 -17.50 17.09
CA TRP A 22 -9.34 -17.60 16.42
C TRP A 22 -8.14 -17.32 17.32
N GLY A 23 -8.34 -16.77 18.52
CA GLY A 23 -7.30 -16.39 19.48
C GLY A 23 -7.27 -14.88 19.80
N GLU A 24 -6.67 -14.53 20.95
CA GLU A 24 -6.67 -13.15 21.47
C GLU A 24 -6.01 -12.14 20.51
N ASP A 25 -5.00 -12.57 19.75
CA ASP A 25 -4.25 -11.72 18.82
C ASP A 25 -4.89 -11.61 17.42
N SER A 26 -6.00 -12.33 17.18
CA SER A 26 -6.59 -12.44 15.83
C SER A 26 -7.32 -11.17 15.38
N ALA A 27 -7.80 -10.34 16.32
CA ALA A 27 -8.51 -9.11 15.98
C ALA A 27 -8.21 -7.97 16.95
N ASN A 28 -8.00 -6.79 16.37
CA ASN A 28 -7.97 -5.53 17.09
C ASN A 28 -9.25 -4.74 16.78
N GLU A 29 -9.86 -4.14 17.79
CA GLU A 29 -11.06 -3.31 17.65
C GLU A 29 -10.87 -2.19 16.62
N ARG A 30 -9.68 -1.59 16.55
CA ARG A 30 -9.34 -0.56 15.56
C ARG A 30 -9.42 -1.10 14.13
N THR A 31 -9.00 -2.34 13.91
CA THR A 31 -9.09 -3.03 12.62
C THR A 31 -10.54 -3.33 12.28
N VAL A 32 -11.31 -3.87 13.23
CA VAL A 32 -12.75 -4.17 13.04
C VAL A 32 -13.53 -2.91 12.69
N ARG A 33 -13.27 -1.79 13.38
CA ARG A 33 -13.91 -0.50 13.11
C ARG A 33 -13.64 0.00 11.69
N ARG A 34 -12.38 -0.10 11.21
CA ARG A 34 -12.01 0.30 9.85
C ARG A 34 -12.76 -0.53 8.80
N TRP A 35 -12.83 -1.84 8.98
CA TRP A 35 -13.60 -2.72 8.11
C TRP A 35 -15.10 -2.39 8.12
N TYR A 36 -15.67 -2.11 9.29
CA TYR A 36 -17.08 -1.72 9.41
C TYR A 36 -17.37 -0.39 8.68
N GLN A 37 -16.45 0.57 8.72
CA GLN A 37 -16.56 1.80 7.94
C GLN A 37 -16.56 1.50 6.44
N LYS A 38 -15.66 0.64 5.96
CA LYS A 38 -15.60 0.18 4.57
C LYS A 38 -16.93 -0.46 4.13
N PHE A 39 -17.46 -1.39 4.94
CA PHE A 39 -18.72 -2.08 4.66
C PHE A 39 -19.95 -1.16 4.66
N ARG A 40 -19.96 -0.09 5.48
CA ARG A 40 -21.06 0.89 5.49
C ARG A 40 -21.17 1.68 4.19
N VAL A 41 -20.05 1.86 3.48
CA VAL A 41 -20.01 2.54 2.17
C VAL A 41 -20.32 1.55 1.03
N GLY A 42 -20.58 0.28 1.36
CA GLY A 42 -20.89 -0.78 0.39
C GLY A 42 -19.65 -1.44 -0.23
N ASP A 43 -18.45 -1.03 0.16
CA ASP A 43 -17.22 -1.70 -0.25
C ASP A 43 -17.03 -2.96 0.63
N VAL A 44 -17.46 -4.10 0.09
CA VAL A 44 -17.38 -5.43 0.72
C VAL A 44 -16.22 -6.26 0.21
N ASP A 45 -15.36 -5.67 -0.63
CA ASP A 45 -14.18 -6.34 -1.16
C ASP A 45 -13.19 -6.63 -0.03
N LEU A 46 -12.78 -7.89 0.08
CA LEU A 46 -11.87 -8.38 1.10
C LEU A 46 -10.42 -8.47 0.60
N GLU A 47 -10.21 -8.35 -0.71
CA GLU A 47 -8.88 -8.37 -1.30
C GLU A 47 -8.09 -7.11 -0.92
N ASP A 48 -6.79 -7.28 -0.73
CA ASP A 48 -5.86 -6.18 -0.56
C ASP A 48 -5.77 -5.44 -1.91
N LYS A 49 -6.22 -4.18 -1.94
CA LYS A 49 -6.03 -3.35 -3.14
C LYS A 49 -4.55 -3.11 -3.36
N ASP A 50 -4.18 -2.92 -4.62
CA ASP A 50 -2.82 -2.54 -4.99
C ASP A 50 -2.33 -1.42 -4.08
N ARG A 51 -1.27 -1.71 -3.34
CA ARG A 51 -0.64 -0.72 -2.49
C ARG A 51 -0.07 0.32 -3.43
N SER A 52 -0.44 1.58 -3.23
CA SER A 52 0.30 2.68 -3.83
C SER A 52 1.73 2.59 -3.31
N GLY A 53 2.61 2.00 -4.12
CA GLY A 53 4.04 1.99 -3.86
C GLY A 53 4.59 3.42 -3.87
N ARG A 54 5.89 3.56 -3.62
CA ARG A 54 6.55 4.83 -3.86
C ARG A 54 6.38 5.18 -5.35
N PRO A 55 5.78 6.34 -5.71
CA PRO A 55 5.67 6.72 -7.10
C PRO A 55 7.08 6.76 -7.72
N ALA A 56 7.25 6.12 -8.86
CA ALA A 56 8.48 6.21 -9.63
C ALA A 56 8.64 7.67 -10.08
N LYS A 57 9.54 8.42 -9.43
CA LYS A 57 9.85 9.81 -9.79
C LYS A 57 10.91 9.89 -10.89
N CYS A 58 10.97 8.88 -11.76
CA CYS A 58 11.92 8.79 -12.85
C CYS A 58 11.14 8.65 -14.16
N ASP A 59 11.57 9.42 -15.16
CA ASP A 59 11.04 9.33 -16.52
C ASP A 59 11.79 8.21 -17.26
N ASP A 60 11.12 7.09 -17.48
CA ASP A 60 11.68 5.91 -18.14
C ASP A 60 12.16 6.20 -19.57
N GLY A 61 11.51 7.14 -20.28
CA GLY A 61 11.92 7.55 -21.61
C GLY A 61 13.26 8.29 -21.59
N ARG A 62 13.42 9.24 -20.67
CA ARG A 62 14.68 9.98 -20.48
C ARG A 62 15.79 9.09 -19.91
N LEU A 63 15.45 8.10 -19.09
CA LEU A 63 16.40 7.10 -18.63
C LEU A 63 16.91 6.26 -19.79
N LYS A 64 15.99 5.76 -20.64
CA LYS A 64 16.34 4.95 -21.81
C LYS A 64 17.23 5.70 -22.81
N GLU A 65 16.91 6.96 -23.11
CA GLU A 65 17.73 7.81 -23.99
C GLU A 65 19.17 7.94 -23.47
N ARG A 66 19.34 8.19 -22.16
CA ARG A 66 20.67 8.26 -21.54
C ARG A 66 21.39 6.92 -21.53
N VAL A 67 20.65 5.82 -21.37
CA VAL A 67 21.21 4.48 -21.42
C VAL A 67 21.77 4.15 -22.80
N GLU A 68 21.03 4.51 -23.84
CA GLU A 68 21.43 4.29 -25.23
C GLU A 68 22.61 5.20 -25.63
N ALA A 69 22.62 6.45 -25.14
CA ALA A 69 23.69 7.41 -25.41
C ALA A 69 25.04 7.04 -24.74
N ASP A 70 25.02 6.43 -23.55
CA ASP A 70 26.23 6.01 -22.82
C ASP A 70 26.19 4.52 -22.44
N SER A 71 25.93 3.64 -23.41
CA SER A 71 25.77 2.19 -23.19
C SER A 71 26.96 1.46 -22.55
N ARG A 72 28.13 2.11 -22.43
CA ARG A 72 29.37 1.56 -21.86
C ARG A 72 29.79 2.23 -20.55
N GLY A 73 28.93 3.07 -19.95
CA GLY A 73 29.20 3.70 -18.67
C GLY A 73 29.45 2.68 -17.55
N ASN A 74 30.27 3.04 -16.56
CA ASN A 74 30.39 2.27 -15.32
C ASN A 74 29.44 2.82 -14.25
N CYS A 75 29.14 2.04 -13.20
CA CYS A 75 28.15 2.41 -12.17
C CYS A 75 28.34 3.81 -11.58
N VAL A 76 29.59 4.26 -11.40
CA VAL A 76 29.91 5.59 -10.86
C VAL A 76 29.46 6.68 -11.82
N ARG A 77 29.81 6.54 -13.10
CA ARG A 77 29.43 7.49 -14.16
C ARG A 77 27.91 7.51 -14.36
N TRP A 78 27.25 6.35 -14.31
CA TRP A 78 25.79 6.29 -14.37
C TRP A 78 25.12 7.05 -13.23
N GLY A 79 25.63 6.93 -12.00
CA GLY A 79 25.11 7.65 -10.84
C GLY A 79 25.18 9.18 -10.98
N GLU A 80 26.21 9.69 -11.66
CA GLU A 80 26.35 11.11 -11.99
C GLU A 80 25.43 11.51 -13.15
N ASN A 81 25.42 10.72 -14.22
CA ASN A 81 24.61 10.96 -15.42
C ASN A 81 23.11 11.00 -15.09
N PHE A 82 22.64 10.08 -14.25
CA PHE A 82 21.23 9.97 -13.89
C PHE A 82 20.76 10.93 -12.80
N ARG A 83 21.68 11.64 -12.13
CA ARG A 83 21.34 12.58 -11.06
C ARG A 83 20.39 13.70 -11.50
N SER A 84 20.38 14.01 -12.80
CA SER A 84 19.52 15.04 -13.40
C SER A 84 18.17 14.55 -13.94
N VAL A 85 17.96 13.24 -14.03
CA VAL A 85 16.67 12.62 -14.46
C VAL A 85 15.89 12.02 -13.28
N VAL A 86 16.55 11.83 -12.14
CA VAL A 86 15.90 11.52 -10.87
C VAL A 86 15.59 12.84 -10.16
N GLN A 87 14.31 13.17 -9.97
CA GLN A 87 13.97 14.38 -9.22
C GLN A 87 14.38 14.24 -7.74
N PRO A 88 14.98 15.28 -7.13
CA PRO A 88 15.27 15.27 -5.70
C PRO A 88 13.97 15.16 -4.89
N PHE A 89 14.05 14.45 -3.76
CA PHE A 89 12.97 14.38 -2.80
C PHE A 89 12.76 15.79 -2.21
N ARG A 90 11.74 16.51 -2.66
CA ARG A 90 11.25 17.67 -1.90
C ARG A 90 10.41 17.11 -0.78
N ASP A 91 10.93 17.21 0.44
CA ASP A 91 10.16 17.07 1.67
C ASP A 91 9.06 18.15 1.64
N THR A 92 7.82 17.73 1.82
CA THR A 92 6.68 18.58 2.18
C THR A 92 6.04 18.00 3.40
#